data_AF-A0A2H3EMS7-F1
#
_entry.id   AF-A0A2H3EMS7-F1
#
_cell.length_a   1.000
_cell.length_b   1.000
_cell.length_c   1.000
_cell.angle_alpha   90.00
_cell.angle_beta   90.00
_cell.angle_gamma   90.00
#
_symmetry.space_group_name_H-M   'P 1'
#
loop_
_entity.id
_entity.type
_entity.pdbx_description
1 polymer ?
#
loop_
_entity_poly.entity_id
_entity_poly.type
_entity_poly.pdbx_seq_one_letter_code
_entity_poly.pdbx_strand_id
1 'polypeptide(L)'
;MLHVCTECDLELRKGWLPMFALCNGLYRGWLLEESQDLTWVEEMACAIYRCTCHVTRLYHSPHEDQPRVFKGNTCAHDLNYVSTASELPRPPADVKGMLSIVFVSPKQSVKSCLSKFNYIRKVKVWAFLCWLADNNLLYSKIHLSKEHLSFMRMMKFLV
;
A
#
# COMPACT_ATOMS: atom_id res chain seq x y z
N MET A 1 13.21 -9.60 31.83
CA MET A 1 14.40 -8.78 31.48
C MET A 1 14.07 -8.09 30.17
N LEU A 2 14.07 -6.76 30.13
CA LEU A 2 13.72 -5.99 28.93
C LEU A 2 15.01 -5.75 28.14
N HIS A 3 15.11 -6.29 26.92
CA HIS A 3 16.24 -6.00 26.04
C HIS A 3 15.90 -4.77 25.21
N VAL A 4 16.65 -3.68 25.42
CA VAL A 4 16.53 -2.42 24.66
C VAL A 4 17.76 -2.32 23.77
N CYS A 5 17.58 -1.99 22.47
CA CYS A 5 18.72 -1.77 21.59
C CYS A 5 19.50 -0.51 22.00
N THR A 6 20.77 -0.43 21.60
CA THR A 6 21.66 0.68 21.96
C THR A 6 21.09 2.05 21.56
N GLU A 7 20.43 2.13 20.40
CA GLU A 7 19.84 3.38 19.90
C GLU A 7 18.70 3.88 20.80
N CYS A 8 17.76 2.99 21.13
CA CYS A 8 16.65 3.32 22.03
C CYS A 8 17.15 3.65 23.45
N ASP A 9 18.17 2.95 23.97
CA ASP A 9 18.75 3.25 25.29
C ASP A 9 19.39 4.65 25.30
N LEU A 10 20.11 5.02 24.24
CA LEU A 10 20.72 6.34 24.11
C LEU A 10 19.68 7.47 24.06
N GLU A 11 18.55 7.27 23.38
CA GLU A 11 17.45 8.25 23.34
C GLU A 11 16.75 8.35 24.70
N LEU A 12 16.47 7.21 25.35
CA LEU A 12 15.83 7.17 26.66
C LEU A 12 16.68 7.84 27.74
N ARG A 13 18.01 7.64 27.74
CA ARG A 13 18.93 8.32 28.67
C ARG A 13 18.95 9.83 28.51
N LYS A 14 18.63 10.35 27.32
CA LYS A 14 18.48 11.79 27.06
C LYS A 14 17.11 12.34 27.47
N GLY A 15 16.21 11.48 27.96
CA GLY A 15 14.82 11.82 28.22
C GLY A 15 13.98 11.98 26.95
N TRP A 16 14.46 11.46 25.81
CA TRP A 16 13.74 11.51 24.54
C TRP A 16 12.99 10.22 24.29
N LEU A 17 11.83 10.33 23.63
CA LEU A 17 11.04 9.18 23.25
C LEU A 17 11.63 8.56 21.98
N PRO A 18 11.98 7.25 21.98
CA PRO A 18 12.57 6.66 20.80
C PRO A 18 11.68 6.70 19.56
N MET A 19 12.30 6.85 18.39
CA MET A 19 11.57 7.04 17.11
C MET A 19 10.59 5.91 16.80
N PHE A 20 10.82 4.69 17.29
CA PHE A 20 9.94 3.52 17.08
C PHE A 20 9.37 2.95 18.38
N ALA A 21 9.39 3.71 19.47
CA ALA A 21 8.79 3.27 20.74
C ALA A 21 7.28 3.06 20.58
N LEU A 22 6.72 2.00 21.16
CA LEU A 22 5.27 1.72 21.04
C LEU A 22 4.39 2.89 21.52
N CYS A 23 4.85 3.68 22.48
CA CYS A 23 4.13 4.83 23.01
C CYS A 23 4.36 6.15 22.23
N ASN A 24 5.00 6.13 21.06
CA ASN A 24 5.22 7.31 20.23
C ASN A 24 4.04 7.68 19.30
N GLY A 25 2.88 7.05 19.48
CA GLY A 25 1.70 7.29 18.64
C GLY A 25 1.82 6.73 17.21
N LEU A 26 2.89 6.00 16.87
CA LEU A 26 2.99 5.24 15.62
C LEU A 26 2.24 3.90 15.71
N TYR A 27 2.03 3.36 16.93
CA TYR A 27 1.17 2.21 17.16
C TYR A 27 -0.31 2.64 17.23
N ARG A 28 -1.08 2.28 16.20
CA ARG A 28 -2.47 2.72 16.01
C ARG A 28 -3.53 1.81 16.64
N GLY A 29 -3.13 0.70 17.28
CA GLY A 29 -4.08 -0.31 17.76
C GLY A 29 -4.77 -1.05 16.60
N TRP A 30 -6.05 -1.35 16.75
CA TRP A 30 -6.82 -2.11 15.77
C TRP A 30 -7.33 -1.21 14.65
N LEU A 31 -7.18 -1.68 13.41
CA LEU A 31 -7.82 -1.06 12.26
C LEU A 31 -9.35 -1.23 12.38
N LEU A 32 -10.12 -0.24 11.91
CA LEU A 32 -11.56 -0.38 11.75
C LEU A 32 -11.89 -1.68 11.02
N GLU A 33 -12.89 -2.43 11.51
CA GLU A 33 -13.28 -3.72 10.94
C GLU A 33 -13.54 -3.61 9.43
N GLU A 34 -14.15 -2.51 9.00
CA GLU A 34 -14.41 -2.21 7.60
C GLU A 34 -13.15 -1.96 6.76
N SER A 35 -11.99 -1.71 7.37
CA SER A 35 -10.72 -1.44 6.66
C SER A 35 -9.75 -2.61 6.72
N GLN A 36 -10.06 -3.69 7.46
CA GLN A 36 -9.16 -4.84 7.64
C GLN A 36 -8.90 -5.64 6.36
N ASP A 37 -9.79 -5.54 5.39
CA ASP A 37 -9.72 -6.20 4.09
C ASP A 37 -9.20 -5.24 2.99
N LEU A 38 -8.59 -4.10 3.34
CA LEU A 38 -7.94 -3.24 2.36
C LEU A 38 -6.93 -4.07 1.56
N THR A 39 -7.02 -3.97 0.24
CA THR A 39 -6.05 -4.60 -0.65
C THR A 39 -4.76 -3.82 -0.59
N TRP A 40 -3.65 -4.50 -0.83
CA TRP A 40 -2.34 -3.87 -0.85
C TRP A 40 -2.25 -2.67 -1.83
N VAL A 41 -3.00 -2.69 -2.95
CA VAL A 41 -3.07 -1.57 -3.91
C VAL A 41 -3.78 -0.36 -3.30
N GLU A 42 -4.84 -0.59 -2.52
CA GLU A 42 -5.56 0.45 -1.79
C GLU A 42 -4.71 1.03 -0.66
N GLU A 43 -3.95 0.19 0.05
CA GLU A 43 -2.97 0.62 1.05
C GLU A 43 -1.88 1.48 0.41
N MET A 44 -1.33 1.02 -0.72
CA MET A 44 -0.39 1.80 -1.51
C MET A 44 -1.00 3.17 -1.81
N ALA A 45 -2.21 3.23 -2.37
CA ALA A 45 -2.91 4.49 -2.69
C ALA A 45 -3.04 5.46 -1.50
N CYS A 46 -3.06 4.95 -0.27
CA CYS A 46 -3.13 5.75 0.95
C CYS A 46 -1.76 6.11 1.54
N ALA A 47 -0.65 5.55 1.06
CA ALA A 47 0.66 5.73 1.69
C ALA A 47 1.25 7.14 1.47
N ILE A 48 1.62 7.82 2.55
CA ILE A 48 2.35 9.11 2.51
C ILE A 48 3.73 8.93 1.90
N TYR A 49 4.49 7.97 2.43
CA TYR A 49 5.86 7.70 2.03
C TYR A 49 5.91 6.38 1.29
N ARG A 50 6.63 6.34 0.17
CA ARG A 50 6.95 5.11 -0.53
C ARG A 50 8.41 5.11 -0.91
N CYS A 51 9.08 4.05 -0.53
CA CYS A 51 10.49 3.80 -0.82
C CYS A 51 10.70 2.55 -1.67
N THR A 52 9.64 1.81 -2.04
CA THR A 52 9.76 0.56 -2.79
C THR A 52 8.94 0.57 -4.08
N CYS A 53 9.47 -0.09 -5.11
CA CYS A 53 8.70 -0.52 -6.27
C CYS A 53 8.51 -2.04 -6.24
N HIS A 54 7.38 -2.51 -6.76
CA HIS A 54 6.96 -3.90 -6.71
C HIS A 54 6.82 -4.46 -8.12
N VAL A 55 7.53 -5.55 -8.38
CA VAL A 55 7.42 -6.34 -9.62
C VAL A 55 6.81 -7.68 -9.27
N THR A 56 5.56 -7.89 -9.69
CA THR A 56 4.82 -9.13 -9.45
C THR A 56 4.78 -9.95 -10.72
N ARG A 57 5.29 -11.18 -10.68
CA ARG A 57 5.13 -12.16 -11.78
C ARG A 57 4.04 -13.14 -11.40
N LEU A 58 2.99 -13.19 -12.21
CA LEU A 58 1.86 -14.10 -12.04
C LEU A 58 1.90 -15.17 -13.12
N TYR A 59 1.98 -16.42 -12.69
CA TYR A 59 1.93 -17.62 -13.52
C TYR A 59 0.52 -18.21 -13.47
N HIS A 60 -0.03 -18.55 -14.63
CA HIS A 60 -1.30 -19.26 -14.70
C HIS A 60 -1.14 -20.68 -14.11
N SER A 61 -2.10 -21.09 -13.27
CA SER A 61 -2.20 -22.48 -12.86
C SER A 61 -3.08 -23.25 -13.85
N PRO A 62 -2.60 -24.33 -14.49
CA PRO A 62 -3.36 -25.08 -15.50
C PRO A 62 -4.48 -25.95 -14.92
N HIS A 63 -4.58 -26.04 -13.59
CA HIS A 63 -5.49 -26.89 -12.84
C HIS A 63 -6.72 -26.07 -12.40
N GLU A 64 -7.89 -26.33 -13.00
CA GLU A 64 -9.16 -25.65 -12.68
C GLU A 64 -9.65 -25.94 -11.25
N ASP A 65 -9.20 -27.04 -10.66
CA ASP A 65 -9.42 -27.47 -9.28
C ASP A 65 -8.66 -26.61 -8.25
N GLN A 66 -7.74 -25.75 -8.68
CA GLN A 66 -7.06 -24.82 -7.78
C GLN A 66 -7.87 -23.53 -7.61
N PRO A 67 -8.22 -23.13 -6.36
CA PRO A 67 -9.00 -21.92 -6.10
C PRO A 67 -8.27 -20.63 -6.52
N ARG A 68 -6.95 -20.69 -6.73
CA ARG A 68 -6.13 -19.57 -7.19
C ARG A 68 -5.71 -19.82 -8.64
N VAL A 69 -6.41 -19.16 -9.58
CA VAL A 69 -6.14 -19.21 -11.04
C VAL A 69 -4.73 -18.72 -11.40
N PHE A 70 -4.10 -17.95 -10.51
CA PHE A 70 -2.73 -17.45 -10.64
C PHE A 70 -1.93 -17.67 -9.37
N LYS A 71 -0.67 -18.09 -9.54
CA LYS A 71 0.35 -18.15 -8.50
C LYS A 71 1.54 -17.29 -8.92
N GLY A 72 2.21 -16.63 -7.99
CA GLY A 72 3.25 -15.69 -8.36
C GLY A 72 4.13 -15.26 -7.22
N ASN A 73 5.19 -14.55 -7.60
CA ASN A 73 6.12 -13.93 -6.67
C ASN A 73 6.15 -12.42 -6.92
N THR A 74 6.31 -11.68 -5.83
CA THR A 74 6.52 -10.23 -5.87
C THR A 74 7.92 -9.94 -5.36
N CYS A 75 8.71 -9.24 -6.17
CA CYS A 75 9.98 -8.65 -5.74
C CYS A 75 9.72 -7.18 -5.38
N ALA A 76 10.14 -6.77 -4.19
CA ALA A 76 10.17 -5.37 -3.79
C ALA A 76 11.61 -4.86 -3.91
N HIS A 77 11.79 -3.72 -4.59
CA HIS A 77 13.09 -3.07 -4.75
C HIS A 77 13.03 -1.67 -4.16
N ASP A 78 14.08 -1.28 -3.45
CA ASP A 78 14.20 0.08 -2.94
C ASP A 78 14.36 1.08 -4.10
N LEU A 79 13.69 2.22 -3.97
CA LEU A 79 13.86 3.38 -4.81
C LEU A 79 15.03 4.19 -4.27
N ASN A 80 15.82 4.78 -5.18
CA ASN A 80 16.90 5.71 -4.82
C ASN A 80 16.38 7.06 -4.26
N TYR A 81 15.06 7.21 -4.09
CA TYR A 81 14.42 8.38 -3.53
C TYR A 81 13.16 7.98 -2.75
N VAL A 82 12.81 8.76 -1.73
CA VAL A 82 11.53 8.61 -1.02
C VAL A 82 10.48 9.44 -1.74
N SER A 83 9.50 8.77 -2.36
CA SER A 83 8.34 9.48 -2.90
C SER A 83 7.43 9.85 -1.76
N THR A 84 7.22 11.15 -1.53
CA THR A 84 6.35 11.68 -0.49
C THR A 84 5.11 12.32 -1.13
N ALA A 85 3.92 11.93 -0.68
CA ALA A 85 2.67 12.50 -1.14
C ALA A 85 2.37 13.80 -0.39
N SER A 86 2.13 14.88 -1.13
CA SER A 86 1.53 16.12 -0.59
C SER A 86 0.00 16.03 -0.50
N GLU A 87 -0.59 15.10 -1.24
CA GLU A 87 -2.03 14.96 -1.41
C GLU A 87 -2.41 13.48 -1.56
N LEU A 88 -3.51 13.07 -0.90
CA LEU A 88 -4.00 11.68 -0.89
C LEU A 88 -5.48 11.59 -1.32
N PRO A 89 -5.94 10.46 -1.90
CA PRO A 89 -5.13 9.31 -2.26
C PRO A 89 -4.18 9.63 -3.41
N ARG A 90 -3.09 8.87 -3.53
CA ARG A 90 -2.11 9.08 -4.61
C ARG A 90 -2.75 8.88 -5.99
N PRO A 91 -2.45 9.72 -6.98
CA PRO A 91 -3.03 9.58 -8.31
C PRO A 91 -2.62 8.22 -8.93
N PRO A 92 -3.44 7.64 -9.83
CA PRO A 92 -3.13 6.35 -10.44
C PRO A 92 -1.77 6.27 -11.14
N ALA A 93 -1.27 7.41 -11.65
CA ALA A 93 0.05 7.51 -12.26
C ALA A 93 1.16 7.14 -11.26
N ASP A 94 1.07 7.61 -10.02
CA ASP A 94 2.03 7.33 -8.95
C ASP A 94 1.97 5.87 -8.50
N VAL A 95 0.77 5.28 -8.45
CA VAL A 95 0.62 3.86 -8.13
C VAL A 95 1.19 3.00 -9.25
N LYS A 96 0.92 3.36 -10.52
CA LYS A 96 1.42 2.64 -11.69
C LYS A 96 2.94 2.72 -11.84
N GLY A 97 3.55 3.86 -11.50
CA GLY A 97 5.01 4.02 -11.55
C GLY A 97 5.77 3.08 -10.61
N MET A 98 5.10 2.57 -9.57
CA MET A 98 5.71 1.72 -8.53
C MET A 98 5.22 0.28 -8.57
N LEU A 99 4.27 -0.06 -9.44
CA LEU A 99 3.67 -1.38 -9.54
C LEU A 99 3.72 -1.90 -10.96
N SER A 100 4.52 -2.96 -11.16
CA SER A 100 4.55 -3.74 -12.39
C SER A 100 3.98 -5.14 -12.13
N ILE A 101 3.01 -5.57 -12.94
CA ILE A 101 2.45 -6.92 -12.89
C ILE A 101 2.67 -7.57 -14.26
N VAL A 102 3.45 -8.64 -14.27
CA VAL A 102 3.78 -9.42 -15.46
C VAL A 102 3.00 -10.73 -15.44
N PHE A 103 2.14 -10.94 -16.43
CA PHE A 103 1.39 -12.18 -16.58
C PHE A 103 2.16 -13.14 -17.48
N VAL A 104 2.51 -14.31 -16.95
CA VAL A 104 3.20 -15.39 -17.66
C VAL A 104 2.18 -16.50 -17.91
N SER A 105 1.61 -16.53 -19.12
CA SER A 105 0.66 -17.56 -19.55
C SER A 105 0.85 -17.91 -21.03
N PRO A 106 0.76 -19.20 -21.44
CA PRO A 106 0.89 -19.59 -22.83
C PRO A 106 -0.28 -19.13 -23.73
N LYS A 107 -1.50 -18.94 -23.20
CA LYS A 107 -2.71 -18.75 -24.03
C LYS A 107 -3.83 -17.87 -23.42
N GLN A 108 -3.66 -17.31 -22.21
CA GLN A 108 -4.77 -16.62 -21.54
C GLN A 108 -4.84 -15.13 -21.88
N SER A 109 -6.07 -14.62 -22.07
CA SER A 109 -6.29 -13.19 -22.26
C SER A 109 -6.00 -12.42 -20.96
N VAL A 110 -4.96 -11.58 -21.00
CA VAL A 110 -4.56 -10.70 -19.88
C VAL A 110 -5.74 -9.85 -19.38
N LYS A 111 -6.67 -9.48 -20.28
CA LYS A 111 -7.89 -8.72 -19.96
C LYS A 111 -8.78 -9.36 -18.88
N SER A 112 -8.99 -10.68 -18.92
CA SER A 112 -9.83 -11.37 -17.93
C SER A 112 -9.20 -11.31 -16.53
N CYS A 113 -7.88 -11.35 -16.46
CA CYS A 113 -7.09 -11.36 -15.23
C CYS A 113 -7.01 -9.96 -14.62
N LEU A 114 -6.79 -8.95 -15.47
CA LEU A 114 -6.76 -7.54 -15.10
C LEU A 114 -8.04 -7.09 -14.39
N SER A 115 -9.21 -7.62 -14.76
CA SER A 115 -10.47 -7.26 -14.09
C SER A 115 -10.46 -7.56 -12.58
N LYS A 116 -9.68 -8.57 -12.14
CA LYS A 116 -9.60 -9.02 -10.74
C LYS A 116 -8.56 -8.27 -9.90
N PHE A 117 -7.52 -7.71 -10.54
CA PHE A 117 -6.41 -7.03 -9.85
C PHE A 117 -6.50 -5.48 -9.87
N ASN A 118 -7.47 -4.91 -10.60
CA ASN A 118 -7.52 -3.47 -10.90
C ASN A 118 -8.62 -2.69 -10.18
N TYR A 119 -9.25 -3.27 -9.16
CA TYR A 119 -10.39 -2.61 -8.53
C TYR A 119 -9.99 -1.99 -7.19
N ILE A 120 -9.72 -0.67 -7.23
CA ILE A 120 -9.63 0.16 -6.03
C ILE A 120 -11.05 0.52 -5.61
N ARG A 121 -11.47 0.11 -4.41
CA ARG A 121 -12.77 0.46 -3.83
C ARG A 121 -12.71 1.89 -3.30
N LYS A 122 -13.08 2.84 -4.16
CA LYS A 122 -13.00 4.29 -3.88
C LYS A 122 -13.63 4.69 -2.54
N VAL A 123 -14.80 4.12 -2.24
CA VAL A 123 -15.53 4.41 -0.99
C VAL A 123 -14.69 3.99 0.23
N LYS A 124 -14.04 2.82 0.17
CA LYS A 124 -13.20 2.33 1.27
C LYS A 124 -11.92 3.14 1.41
N VAL A 125 -11.24 3.43 0.30
CA VAL A 125 -10.04 4.31 0.31
C VAL A 125 -10.37 5.66 0.92
N TRP A 126 -11.49 6.27 0.54
CA TRP A 126 -11.89 7.56 1.07
C TRP A 126 -12.21 7.50 2.57
N ALA A 127 -13.04 6.53 2.99
CA ALA A 127 -13.40 6.34 4.39
C ALA A 127 -12.14 6.10 5.25
N PHE A 128 -11.22 5.28 4.75
CA PHE A 128 -9.95 5.01 5.42
C PHE A 128 -9.10 6.28 5.55
N LEU A 129 -8.94 7.07 4.48
CA LEU A 129 -8.17 8.32 4.53
C LEU A 129 -8.75 9.34 5.50
N CYS A 130 -10.09 9.50 5.53
CA CYS A 130 -10.74 10.34 6.53
C CYS A 130 -10.42 9.86 7.94
N TRP A 131 -10.56 8.56 8.21
CA TRP A 131 -10.20 7.99 9.50
C TRP A 131 -8.73 8.23 9.86
N LEU A 132 -7.81 8.08 8.90
CA LEU A 132 -6.39 8.34 9.13
C LEU A 132 -6.12 9.80 9.47
N ALA A 133 -6.79 10.74 8.79
CA ALA A 133 -6.66 12.17 9.05
C ALA A 133 -7.12 12.52 10.48
N ASP A 134 -8.21 11.90 10.94
CA ASP A 134 -8.76 12.12 12.28
C ASP A 134 -7.92 11.45 13.38
N ASN A 135 -7.29 10.30 13.09
CA ASN A 135 -6.67 9.44 14.11
C ASN A 135 -5.14 9.38 14.04
N ASN A 136 -4.49 10.09 13.11
CA ASN A 136 -3.04 10.06 13.01
C ASN A 136 -2.42 11.38 12.58
N LEU A 137 -1.44 11.80 13.38
CA LEU A 137 -0.73 13.05 13.24
C LEU A 137 0.03 13.21 11.91
N LEU A 138 0.45 12.11 11.27
CA LEU A 138 1.10 12.18 9.96
C LEU A 138 0.10 12.50 8.84
N TYR A 139 -1.14 12.07 9.00
CA TYR A 139 -2.21 12.25 8.01
C TYR A 139 -3.05 13.50 8.27
N SER A 140 -3.07 14.03 9.51
CA SER A 140 -3.92 15.15 9.90
C SER A 140 -3.67 16.44 9.11
N LYS A 141 -2.48 16.60 8.52
CA LYS A 141 -2.08 17.76 7.72
C LYS A 141 -2.08 17.50 6.21
N ILE A 142 -2.39 16.27 5.78
CA ILE A 142 -2.40 15.93 4.36
C ILE A 142 -3.69 16.42 3.71
N HIS A 143 -3.57 16.99 2.51
CA HIS A 143 -4.72 17.34 1.70
C HIS A 143 -5.39 16.09 1.12
N LEU A 144 -6.71 15.98 1.27
CA LEU A 144 -7.50 14.87 0.72
C LEU A 144 -8.24 15.29 -0.57
N SER A 145 -7.90 14.64 -1.68
CA SER A 145 -8.40 14.94 -3.02
C SER A 145 -9.48 13.99 -3.48
N LYS A 146 -10.71 14.50 -3.59
CA LYS A 146 -11.78 13.78 -4.28
C LYS A 146 -11.50 13.67 -5.79
N GLU A 147 -10.72 14.59 -6.34
CA GLU A 147 -10.33 14.57 -7.74
C GLU A 147 -9.42 13.37 -8.05
N HIS A 148 -8.37 13.12 -7.25
CA HIS A 148 -7.54 11.92 -7.38
C HIS A 148 -8.36 10.64 -7.27
N LEU A 149 -9.31 10.60 -6.33
CA LEU A 149 -10.23 9.47 -6.17
C LEU A 149 -11.11 9.26 -7.42
N SER A 150 -11.53 10.35 -8.09
CA SER A 150 -12.29 10.28 -9.34
C SER A 150 -11.48 9.61 -10.46
N PHE A 151 -10.17 9.87 -10.52
CA PHE A 151 -9.25 9.32 -11.50
C PHE A 151 -8.88 7.86 -11.26
N MET A 152 -9.13 7.31 -10.06
CA MET A 152 -8.93 5.88 -9.72
C MET A 152 -9.89 4.95 -10.47
N ARG A 153 -9.84 4.98 -11.79
CA ARG A 153 -10.42 4.02 -12.70
C ARG A 153 -9.34 3.03 -13.12
N MET A 154 -9.77 1.82 -13.47
CA MET A 154 -8.94 0.66 -13.87
C MET A 154 -7.49 1.02 -14.23
N MET A 155 -6.54 0.65 -13.37
CA MET A 155 -5.12 0.78 -13.69
C MET A 155 -4.83 -0.06 -14.95
N LYS A 156 -4.51 0.60 -16.07
CA LYS A 156 -4.04 -0.09 -17.26
C LYS A 156 -2.58 -0.52 -17.02
N PHE A 157 -2.39 -1.73 -16.51
CA PHE A 157 -1.09 -2.38 -16.54
C PHE A 157 -0.68 -2.59 -18.01
N LEU A 158 0.56 -2.18 -18.33
CA LEU A 158 1.13 -2.42 -19.65
C LEU A 158 1.43 -3.92 -19.78
N VAL A 159 1.00 -4.49 -20.91
CA VAL A 159 1.39 -5.82 -21.37
C VAL A 159 2.79 -5.73 -21.94
#